data_AF-A0ABD5F0Y0-F1
#
_entry.id   AF-A0ABD5F0Y0-F1
#
_cell.length_a   1.000
_cell.length_b   1.000
_cell.length_c   1.000
_cell.angle_alpha   90.00
_cell.angle_beta   90.00
_cell.angle_gamma   90.00
#
_symmetry.space_group_name_H-M   'P 1'
#
loop_
_entity.id
_entity.type
_entity.pdbx_description
1 polymer ?
#
loop_
_entity_poly.entity_id
_entity_poly.type
_entity_poly.pdbx_seq_one_letter_code
_entity_poly.pdbx_strand_id
1 'polypeptide(L)' 'GRILVNGWPTGVAVAPAQHHGGPYPATTSPTTSVGATAIERWLRPVTYQNTPDALLPPELREANPLGLPRRVG' A
#
# COMPACT_ATOMS: atom_id res chain seq x y z
N GLY A 1 -2.33 -12.92 -7.33
CA GLY A 1 -2.69 -13.18 -8.74
C GLY A 1 -4.05 -12.59 -9.03
N ARG A 2 -4.65 -12.86 -10.18
CA ARG A 2 -6.00 -12.38 -10.50
C ARG A 2 -6.87 -13.51 -11.03
N ILE A 3 -8.08 -13.61 -10.52
CA ILE A 3 -9.09 -14.58 -10.97
C ILE A 3 -10.15 -13.78 -11.72
N LEU A 4 -10.60 -14.32 -12.86
CA LEU A 4 -11.68 -13.77 -13.66
C LEU A 4 -12.74 -14.85 -13.89
N VAL A 5 -14.00 -14.43 -13.99
CA VAL A 5 -15.14 -15.31 -14.30
C VAL A 5 -15.78 -14.79 -15.58
N ASN A 6 -16.03 -15.66 -16.56
CA ASN A 6 -16.70 -15.34 -17.83
C ASN A 6 -16.09 -14.16 -18.61
N GLY A 7 -14.77 -14.07 -18.67
CA GLY A 7 -14.08 -12.99 -19.37
C GLY A 7 -12.66 -13.35 -19.79
N TRP A 8 -12.06 -12.50 -20.62
CA TRP A 8 -10.70 -12.67 -21.11
C TRP A 8 -9.70 -11.91 -20.21
N PRO A 9 -8.50 -12.48 -19.95
CA PRO A 9 -7.56 -11.94 -18.98
C PRO A 9 -6.72 -10.76 -19.49
N THR A 10 -6.90 -10.32 -20.73
CA THR A 10 -6.03 -9.32 -21.40
C THR A 10 -6.19 -7.92 -20.83
N GLY A 11 -7.41 -7.52 -20.47
CA GLY A 11 -7.66 -6.22 -19.85
C GLY A 11 -7.10 -6.17 -18.42
N VAL A 12 -6.33 -5.13 -18.10
CA VAL A 12 -5.79 -4.86 -16.75
C VAL A 12 -6.29 -3.50 -16.29
N ALA A 13 -7.19 -3.48 -15.30
CA ALA A 13 -7.72 -2.23 -14.76
C ALA A 13 -6.69 -1.54 -13.84
N VAL A 14 -6.57 -0.22 -13.95
CA VAL A 14 -5.82 0.60 -12.99
C VAL A 14 -6.79 1.06 -11.92
N ALA A 15 -6.91 0.27 -10.84
CA ALA A 15 -7.87 0.50 -9.77
C ALA A 15 -7.28 0.09 -8.39
N PRO A 16 -7.83 0.60 -7.27
CA PRO A 16 -7.36 0.22 -5.93
C PRO A 16 -7.39 -1.29 -5.64
N ALA A 17 -8.35 -2.02 -6.21
CA ALA A 17 -8.52 -3.46 -6.01
C ALA A 17 -7.64 -4.35 -6.91
N GLN A 18 -6.82 -3.76 -7.79
CA GLN A 18 -6.07 -4.55 -8.77
C GLN A 18 -4.92 -5.35 -8.11
N HIS A 19 -4.77 -6.61 -8.52
CA HIS A 19 -3.61 -7.43 -8.20
C HIS A 19 -2.94 -7.97 -9.48
N HIS A 20 -1.99 -7.21 -10.04
CA HIS A 20 -1.14 -7.63 -11.14
C HIS A 20 0.17 -8.24 -10.60
N GLY A 21 0.22 -9.56 -10.58
CA GLY A 21 1.27 -10.36 -9.93
C GLY A 21 0.78 -11.79 -9.72
N GLY A 22 1.33 -12.53 -8.75
CA GLY A 22 0.99 -13.93 -8.49
C GLY A 22 2.17 -14.74 -7.94
N PRO A 23 2.01 -16.05 -7.71
CA PRO A 23 3.15 -16.90 -7.38
C PRO A 23 4.20 -16.90 -8.50
N TYR A 24 5.44 -17.22 -8.16
CA TYR A 24 6.50 -17.45 -9.16
C TYR A 24 6.04 -18.50 -10.21
N PRO A 25 6.27 -18.29 -11.53
CA PRO A 25 7.12 -17.26 -12.14
C PRO A 25 6.41 -15.93 -12.50
N ALA A 26 5.13 -15.75 -12.17
CA ALA A 26 4.40 -14.53 -12.55
C ALA A 26 4.98 -13.25 -11.92
N THR A 27 5.58 -13.36 -10.73
CA THR A 27 6.39 -12.30 -10.10
C THR A 27 7.36 -12.94 -9.10
N THR A 28 8.34 -12.16 -8.67
CA THR A 28 9.34 -12.49 -7.66
C THR A 28 9.01 -11.91 -6.28
N SER A 29 7.81 -11.37 -6.10
CA SER A 29 7.37 -10.76 -4.84
C SER A 29 5.90 -11.06 -4.54
N PRO A 30 5.46 -11.00 -3.27
CA PRO A 30 4.05 -11.18 -2.91
C PRO A 30 3.17 -9.94 -3.17
N THR A 31 3.63 -8.98 -3.95
CA THR A 31 2.98 -7.66 -4.13
C THR A 31 2.25 -7.53 -5.48
N THR A 32 1.62 -6.38 -5.73
CA THR A 32 1.10 -6.00 -7.05
C THR A 32 1.98 -4.94 -7.70
N SER A 33 2.16 -5.01 -9.02
CA SER A 33 2.84 -3.96 -9.80
C SER A 33 1.88 -2.94 -10.44
N VAL A 34 0.56 -3.15 -10.37
CA VAL A 34 -0.48 -2.23 -10.87
C VAL A 34 -1.56 -2.05 -9.79
N GLY A 35 -2.13 -0.84 -9.70
CA GLY A 35 -3.16 -0.49 -8.71
C GLY A 35 -2.58 0.36 -7.57
N ALA A 36 -3.47 0.90 -6.72
CA ALA A 36 -3.07 1.85 -5.69
C ALA A 36 -2.04 1.28 -4.70
N THR A 37 -2.16 0.01 -4.34
CA THR A 37 -1.25 -0.68 -3.40
C THR A 37 0.12 -1.00 -3.99
N ALA A 38 0.36 -0.74 -5.28
CA ALA A 38 1.69 -0.92 -5.88
C ALA A 38 2.74 0.04 -5.27
N ILE A 39 2.31 1.15 -4.65
CA ILE A 39 3.19 2.07 -3.93
C ILE A 39 3.92 1.40 -2.76
N GLU A 40 3.30 0.41 -2.12
CA GLU A 40 3.84 -0.27 -0.93
C GLU A 40 5.18 -0.97 -1.21
N ARG A 41 5.48 -1.29 -2.48
CA ARG A 41 6.76 -1.88 -2.92
C ARG A 41 7.98 -1.00 -2.64
N TRP A 42 7.76 0.28 -2.42
CA TRP A 42 8.81 1.29 -2.28
C TRP A 42 8.80 1.96 -0.90
N LEU A 43 7.94 1.48 0.02
CA LEU A 43 7.82 2.02 1.37
C LEU A 43 8.44 1.05 2.38
N ARG A 44 8.88 1.60 3.51
CA ARG A 44 9.27 0.83 4.69
C ARG A 44 8.68 1.49 5.95
N PRO A 45 8.17 0.71 6.91
CA PRO A 45 7.74 1.27 8.19
C PRO A 45 8.94 1.77 9.01
N VAL A 46 8.69 2.78 9.83
CA VAL A 46 9.63 3.32 10.84
C VAL A 46 8.84 3.58 12.12
N THR A 47 9.38 3.14 13.26
CA THR A 47 8.78 3.33 14.58
C THR A 47 9.44 4.48 15.31
N TYR A 48 8.63 5.36 15.92
CA TYR A 48 9.08 6.45 16.78
C TYR A 48 8.60 6.15 18.20
N GLN A 49 9.52 6.12 19.17
CA GLN A 49 9.20 5.84 20.57
C GLN A 49 9.70 6.98 21.45
N ASN A 50 8.86 7.43 22.40
CA ASN A 50 9.15 8.55 23.32
C ASN A 50 9.70 9.81 22.61
N THR A 51 9.30 10.04 21.36
CA THR A 51 9.78 11.15 20.54
C THR A 51 8.92 12.39 20.83
N PRO A 52 9.52 13.54 21.19
CA PRO A 52 8.77 14.78 21.37
C PRO A 52 7.97 15.16 20.11
N ASP A 53 6.75 15.66 20.27
CA ASP A 53 5.83 15.94 19.15
C ASP A 53 6.42 16.89 18.10
N ALA A 54 7.19 17.90 18.53
CA ALA A 54 7.86 18.84 17.63
C ALA A 54 8.93 18.17 16.72
N LEU A 55 9.47 17.02 17.13
CA LEU A 55 10.43 16.23 16.36
C LEU A 55 9.78 15.11 15.54
N LEU A 56 8.48 14.87 15.76
CA LEU A 56 7.74 13.92 14.93
C LEU A 56 7.50 14.50 13.53
N PRO A 57 7.53 13.64 12.51
CA PRO A 57 7.13 14.02 11.18
C PRO A 57 5.61 14.34 11.16
N PRO A 58 5.12 15.27 10.32
CA PRO A 58 3.77 15.84 10.44
C PRO A 58 2.61 14.83 10.39
N GLU A 59 2.82 13.71 9.70
CA GLU A 59 1.89 12.58 9.56
C GLU A 59 1.66 11.86 10.90
N LEU A 60 2.60 11.96 11.84
CA LEU A 60 2.55 11.28 13.15
C LEU A 60 2.24 12.22 14.33
N ARG A 61 2.22 13.55 14.13
CA ARG A 61 1.93 14.51 15.22
C ARG A 61 0.52 14.40 15.77
N GLU A 62 0.35 14.61 17.07
CA GLU A 62 -0.91 14.36 17.78
C GLU A 62 -2.09 15.14 17.17
N ALA A 63 -1.89 16.42 16.86
CA ALA A 63 -2.93 17.30 16.31
C ALA A 63 -3.49 16.88 14.93
N ASN A 64 -2.91 15.85 14.30
CA ASN A 64 -3.24 15.40 12.94
C ASN A 64 -3.37 16.55 11.93
N PRO A 65 -2.32 17.37 11.76
CA PRO A 65 -2.39 18.57 10.91
C PRO A 65 -2.70 18.25 9.44
N LEU A 66 -2.50 17.00 9.02
CA LEU A 66 -2.76 16.53 7.66
C LEU A 66 -4.13 15.84 7.51
N GLY A 67 -4.90 15.66 8.59
CA GLY A 67 -6.20 15.00 8.55
C GLY A 67 -6.15 13.55 8.05
N LEU A 68 -5.02 12.85 8.23
CA LEU A 68 -4.81 11.51 7.68
C LEU A 68 -5.60 10.46 8.47
N PRO A 69 -6.08 9.38 7.82
CA PRO A 69 -6.59 8.22 8.52
C PRO A 69 -5.45 7.57 9.33
N ARG A 70 -5.69 7.34 10.62
CA ARG A 70 -4.75 6.68 11.53
C ARG A 70 -5.45 5.56 12.27
N ARG A 71 -4.73 4.46 12.51
CA ARG A 71 -5.20 3.38 13.36
C ARG A 71 -4.68 3.60 14.78
N VAL A 72 -5.58 3.85 15.71
CA VAL A 72 -5.30 3.96 17.15
C VAL A 72 -6.00 2.79 17.84
N GLY A 73 -5.34 2.12 18.77
CA GLY A 73 -5.86 0.97 19.49
C GLY A 73 -5.33 0.94 20.92
#